data_AF-A0A2W5ZUJ8-F1
#
_entry.id   AF-A0A2W5ZUJ8-F1
#
_cell.length_a   1.000
_cell.length_b   1.000
_cell.length_c   1.000
_cell.angle_alpha   90.00
_cell.angle_beta   90.00
_cell.angle_gamma   90.00
#
_symmetry.space_group_name_H-M   'P 1'
#
loop_
_entity.id
_entity.type
_entity.pdbx_description
1 polymer ?
#
loop_
_entity_poly.entity_id
_entity_poly.type
_entity_poly.pdbx_seq_one_letter_code
_entity_poly.pdbx_strand_id
1 'polypeptide(L)'
;MNDEAPLPRFRKPPVSEVAVGVQFPAVLNPVHLGLYYQRTKARFPKIQVQPPLTPSFETFGGPQIMSFGVVMPPVGLQPRMWFMSADENSLIQLQGDRLLFNWRGGVQGSPYPHFETVYAEFTNALDELETLAAAEGITAIAADVNQCEVLYVNPLLTANTGVPLSAPEKIFRVWSDKLGVEWQEPLEDMSFTLRYRLNGEDGKPFGMLGKVTLGRIITSSVAVTSWNPDQGTLGSQRQSLSQQPLTALALEEPLRVKIEQFREALRDALELSDTMIADEAGDPIDNQTMIYAIQSLEPLFMSLNLPPPLVLPLQNGGIGTEWHTSGMNIELRFRKPYDVYAVLEDAQGAVPPYHGRDPHLVQSRSALCELSARSAG
;
A
#
# COMPACT_ATOMS: atom_id res chain seq x y z
N MET A 1 5.04 -44.72 -5.48
CA MET A 1 3.98 -43.89 -6.09
C MET A 1 3.06 -43.54 -4.93
N ASN A 2 3.18 -42.32 -4.39
CA ASN A 2 2.35 -41.91 -3.26
C ASN A 2 0.94 -41.58 -3.79
N ASP A 3 -0.05 -42.35 -3.32
CA ASP A 3 -1.47 -42.02 -3.45
C ASP A 3 -1.77 -40.80 -2.56
N GLU A 4 -1.42 -39.60 -3.02
CA GLU A 4 -2.00 -38.38 -2.46
C GLU A 4 -3.46 -38.30 -2.91
N ALA A 5 -4.37 -38.30 -1.95
CA ALA A 5 -5.79 -38.09 -2.24
C ALA A 5 -5.94 -36.80 -3.06
N PRO A 6 -6.73 -36.82 -4.15
CA PRO A 6 -6.84 -35.65 -5.03
C PRO A 6 -7.33 -34.44 -4.23
N LEU A 7 -6.63 -33.31 -4.39
CA LEU A 7 -6.96 -32.05 -3.72
C LEU A 7 -8.44 -31.69 -3.98
N PRO A 8 -9.15 -31.12 -2.98
CA PRO A 8 -10.56 -30.78 -3.11
C PRO A 8 -10.78 -29.76 -4.23
N ARG A 9 -11.65 -30.09 -5.18
CA ARG A 9 -12.05 -29.21 -6.28
C ARG A 9 -13.40 -28.56 -5.97
N PHE A 10 -13.40 -27.24 -5.89
CA PHE A 10 -14.61 -26.46 -5.65
C PHE A 10 -15.21 -25.99 -6.98
N ARG A 11 -16.54 -26.11 -7.13
CA ARG A 11 -17.27 -25.58 -8.31
C ARG A 11 -17.25 -24.05 -8.38
N LYS A 12 -17.20 -23.40 -7.21
CA LYS A 12 -17.08 -21.95 -7.04
C LYS A 12 -16.01 -21.70 -5.97
N PRO A 13 -14.71 -21.75 -6.35
CA PRO A 13 -13.66 -21.50 -5.38
C PRO A 13 -13.75 -20.04 -4.91
N PRO A 14 -13.51 -19.75 -3.62
CA PRO A 14 -13.60 -18.40 -3.07
C PRO A 14 -12.40 -17.51 -3.44
N VAL A 15 -11.49 -18.02 -4.28
CA VAL A 15 -10.28 -17.33 -4.69
C VAL A 15 -10.61 -16.21 -5.68
N SER A 16 -10.22 -14.99 -5.32
CA SER A 16 -10.35 -13.83 -6.19
C SER A 16 -9.04 -13.51 -6.90
N GLU A 17 -7.91 -13.88 -6.33
CA GLU A 17 -6.60 -13.63 -6.89
C GLU A 17 -5.58 -14.69 -6.47
N VAL A 18 -4.71 -15.04 -7.41
CA VAL A 18 -3.52 -15.87 -7.18
C VAL A 18 -2.34 -15.16 -7.79
N ALA A 19 -1.26 -15.02 -7.03
CA ALA A 19 -0.01 -14.47 -7.53
C ALA A 19 1.15 -15.43 -7.30
N VAL A 20 2.07 -15.47 -8.25
CA VAL A 20 3.35 -16.17 -8.15
C VAL A 20 4.44 -15.19 -8.53
N GLY A 21 5.53 -15.18 -7.78
CA GLY A 21 6.61 -14.23 -8.04
C GLY A 21 7.98 -14.71 -7.58
N VAL A 22 9.00 -14.07 -8.14
CA VAL A 22 10.40 -14.22 -7.77
C VAL A 22 11.06 -12.86 -7.61
N GLN A 23 11.93 -12.77 -6.61
CA GLN A 23 12.82 -11.64 -6.38
C GLN A 23 14.25 -12.05 -6.71
N PHE A 24 14.97 -11.15 -7.35
CA PHE A 24 16.36 -11.29 -7.77
C PHE A 24 17.11 -9.97 -7.49
N PRO A 25 18.43 -9.86 -7.71
CA PRO A 25 19.14 -8.60 -7.47
C PRO A 25 18.62 -7.50 -8.40
N ALA A 26 18.70 -6.23 -7.99
CA ALA A 26 18.21 -5.10 -8.78
C ALA A 26 19.08 -4.84 -10.04
N VAL A 27 18.88 -5.65 -11.08
CA VAL A 27 19.67 -5.65 -12.32
C VAL A 27 18.90 -5.06 -13.51
N LEU A 28 17.58 -4.90 -13.38
CA LEU A 28 16.76 -4.32 -14.43
C LEU A 28 16.67 -2.79 -14.26
N ASN A 29 16.57 -2.10 -15.38
CA ASN A 29 16.37 -0.66 -15.46
C ASN A 29 15.12 -0.34 -16.30
N PRO A 30 14.64 0.91 -16.34
CA PRO A 30 13.43 1.25 -17.08
C PRO A 30 13.47 0.91 -18.58
N VAL A 31 14.66 0.88 -19.19
CA VAL A 31 14.83 0.46 -20.60
C VAL A 31 14.52 -1.02 -20.75
N HIS A 32 15.04 -1.88 -19.86
CA HIS A 32 14.74 -3.31 -19.87
C HIS A 32 13.25 -3.60 -19.67
N LEU A 33 12.60 -2.85 -18.77
CA LEU A 33 11.15 -2.96 -18.55
C LEU A 33 10.35 -2.63 -19.82
N GLY A 34 10.78 -1.59 -20.55
CA GLY A 34 10.20 -1.22 -21.85
C GLY A 34 10.43 -2.27 -22.94
N LEU A 35 11.63 -2.84 -23.02
CA LEU A 35 11.95 -3.92 -23.97
C LEU A 35 11.13 -5.18 -23.68
N TYR A 36 10.95 -5.52 -22.40
CA TYR A 36 10.10 -6.64 -22.00
C TYR A 36 8.65 -6.41 -22.41
N TYR A 37 8.12 -5.20 -22.18
CA TYR A 37 6.79 -4.83 -22.65
C TYR A 37 6.64 -5.00 -24.17
N GLN A 38 7.64 -4.63 -24.98
CA GLN A 38 7.55 -4.81 -26.44
C GLN A 38 7.36 -6.28 -26.86
N ARG A 39 7.88 -7.24 -26.07
CA ARG A 39 7.71 -8.68 -26.31
C ARG A 39 6.34 -9.18 -25.87
N THR A 40 5.82 -8.65 -24.75
CA THR A 40 4.59 -9.15 -24.13
C THR A 40 3.33 -8.40 -24.52
N LYS A 41 3.44 -7.21 -25.14
CA LYS A 41 2.31 -6.32 -25.51
C LYS A 41 1.18 -6.98 -26.29
N ALA A 42 1.47 -8.03 -27.06
CA ALA A 42 0.46 -8.76 -27.82
C ALA A 42 -0.53 -9.49 -26.89
N ARG A 43 -0.05 -9.98 -25.73
CA ARG A 43 -0.84 -10.65 -24.69
C ARG A 43 -1.27 -9.68 -23.59
N PHE A 44 -0.43 -8.71 -23.26
CA PHE A 44 -0.63 -7.76 -22.17
C PHE A 44 -0.57 -6.30 -22.66
N PRO A 45 -1.59 -5.83 -23.41
CA PRO A 45 -1.54 -4.52 -24.07
C PRO A 45 -1.77 -3.32 -23.13
N LYS A 46 -2.28 -3.54 -21.92
CA LYS A 46 -2.61 -2.47 -20.97
C LYS A 46 -1.45 -2.26 -19.99
N ILE A 47 -1.12 -1.00 -19.68
CA ILE A 47 -0.01 -0.66 -18.78
C ILE A 47 -0.53 0.17 -17.61
N GLN A 48 -0.02 -0.09 -16.42
CA GLN A 48 -0.20 0.79 -15.26
C GLN A 48 1.11 0.92 -14.48
N VAL A 49 1.40 2.12 -14.00
CA VAL A 49 2.54 2.37 -13.11
C VAL A 49 2.07 2.24 -11.67
N GLN A 50 2.82 1.49 -10.86
CA GLN A 50 2.51 1.26 -9.45
C GLN A 50 3.70 1.60 -8.56
N PRO A 51 3.45 1.94 -7.28
CA PRO A 51 4.52 2.07 -6.29
C PRO A 51 5.38 0.79 -6.24
N PRO A 52 6.70 0.94 -6.03
CA PRO A 52 7.60 -0.18 -5.90
C PRO A 52 7.27 -1.03 -4.68
N LEU A 53 7.48 -2.33 -4.79
CA LEU A 53 7.51 -3.21 -3.64
C LEU A 53 8.89 -3.17 -3.00
N THR A 54 8.94 -3.03 -1.68
CA THR A 54 10.19 -3.16 -0.94
C THR A 54 10.69 -4.60 -1.00
N PRO A 55 12.01 -4.83 -1.12
CA PRO A 55 12.57 -6.17 -1.01
C PRO A 55 12.15 -6.85 0.28
N SER A 56 11.74 -8.11 0.18
CA SER A 56 11.36 -8.93 1.33
C SER A 56 12.23 -10.18 1.35
N PHE A 57 12.71 -10.55 2.55
CA PHE A 57 13.52 -11.75 2.76
C PHE A 57 12.93 -12.57 3.91
N GLU A 58 12.86 -13.88 3.75
CA GLU A 58 12.47 -14.76 4.85
C GLU A 58 13.57 -14.84 5.91
N THR A 59 13.28 -14.37 7.11
CA THR A 59 14.16 -14.52 8.27
C THR A 59 13.67 -15.66 9.15
N PHE A 60 14.51 -16.68 9.34
CA PHE A 60 14.18 -17.83 10.19
C PHE A 60 14.81 -17.68 11.59
N GLY A 61 14.16 -16.93 12.48
CA GLY A 61 14.62 -16.76 13.87
C GLY A 61 14.07 -15.51 14.55
N GLY A 62 13.66 -15.65 15.82
CA GLY A 62 13.13 -14.57 16.67
C GLY A 62 11.71 -14.09 16.31
N PRO A 63 10.97 -13.48 17.26
CA PRO A 63 9.74 -12.76 16.92
C PRO A 63 10.10 -11.60 16.00
N GLN A 64 9.66 -11.67 14.74
CA GLN A 64 9.65 -10.53 13.83
C GLN A 64 8.66 -9.53 14.41
N ILE A 65 9.16 -8.43 14.98
CA ILE A 65 8.32 -7.31 15.41
C ILE A 65 7.62 -6.81 14.14
N MET A 66 6.29 -6.94 14.07
CA MET A 66 5.53 -6.26 13.04
C MET A 66 5.76 -4.76 13.25
N SER A 67 6.67 -4.20 12.46
CA SER A 67 6.84 -2.76 12.36
C SER A 67 5.57 -2.22 11.71
N PHE A 68 4.66 -1.67 12.51
CA PHE A 68 3.62 -0.73 12.06
C PHE A 68 4.23 0.64 11.67
N GLY A 69 5.41 0.61 11.08
CA GLY A 69 6.05 1.79 10.50
C GLY A 69 5.66 1.88 9.04
N VAL A 70 5.41 3.10 8.57
CA VAL A 70 5.46 3.45 7.14
C VAL A 70 6.81 2.95 6.61
N VAL A 71 6.80 1.84 5.89
CA VAL A 71 8.01 1.32 5.24
C VAL A 71 8.24 2.24 4.04
N MET A 72 9.13 3.21 4.23
CA MET A 72 9.61 4.02 3.13
C MET A 72 10.28 3.12 2.11
N PRO A 73 9.82 3.09 0.84
CA PRO A 73 10.58 2.42 -0.19
C PRO A 73 11.96 3.08 -0.24
N PRO A 74 13.07 2.32 -0.18
CA PRO A 74 14.39 2.89 -0.24
C PRO A 74 14.52 3.82 -1.45
N VAL A 75 15.15 4.99 -1.22
CA VAL A 75 15.42 5.98 -2.25
C VAL A 75 16.12 5.29 -3.42
N GLY A 76 15.52 5.36 -4.61
CA GLY A 76 16.06 4.74 -5.82
C GLY A 76 15.36 3.45 -6.28
N LEU A 77 14.32 2.97 -5.59
CA LEU A 77 13.48 1.90 -6.14
C LEU A 77 12.73 2.38 -7.39
N GLN A 78 12.94 1.66 -8.50
CA GLN A 78 12.27 1.93 -9.77
C GLN A 78 10.78 1.60 -9.66
N PRO A 79 9.90 2.35 -10.35
CA PRO A 79 8.47 2.06 -10.33
C PRO A 79 8.19 0.63 -10.80
N ARG A 80 7.16 0.03 -10.23
CA ARG A 80 6.68 -1.28 -10.64
C ARG A 80 5.73 -1.09 -11.82
N MET A 81 5.99 -1.77 -12.91
CA MET A 81 5.16 -1.73 -14.11
C MET A 81 4.21 -2.91 -14.11
N TRP A 82 2.92 -2.64 -14.26
CA TRP A 82 1.90 -3.65 -14.50
C TRP A 82 1.61 -3.73 -15.99
N PHE A 83 1.72 -4.93 -16.55
CA PHE A 83 1.27 -5.26 -17.90
C PHE A 83 0.07 -6.17 -17.78
N MET A 84 -1.09 -5.73 -18.23
CA MET A 84 -2.36 -6.42 -18.03
C MET A 84 -2.92 -6.93 -19.36
N SER A 85 -3.55 -8.10 -19.32
CA SER A 85 -4.29 -8.66 -20.42
C SER A 85 -5.47 -7.75 -20.80
N ALA A 86 -6.00 -7.92 -22.01
CA ALA A 86 -7.12 -7.09 -22.48
C ALA A 86 -8.37 -7.18 -21.56
N ASP A 87 -8.61 -8.37 -20.99
CA ASP A 87 -9.67 -8.66 -20.05
C ASP A 87 -9.31 -8.33 -18.57
N GLU A 88 -8.07 -7.90 -18.32
CA GLU A 88 -7.51 -7.53 -17.01
C GLU A 88 -7.48 -8.64 -15.94
N ASN A 89 -7.78 -9.88 -16.35
CA ASN A 89 -7.78 -11.05 -15.49
C ASN A 89 -6.36 -11.60 -15.25
N SER A 90 -5.40 -11.29 -16.12
CA SER A 90 -4.01 -11.68 -15.98
C SER A 90 -3.13 -10.46 -16.02
N LEU A 91 -2.11 -10.42 -15.18
CA LEU A 91 -1.16 -9.32 -15.17
C LEU A 91 0.25 -9.79 -14.82
N ILE A 92 1.23 -9.19 -15.48
CA ILE A 92 2.64 -9.28 -15.14
C ILE A 92 3.02 -8.02 -14.39
N GLN A 93 3.68 -8.17 -13.25
CA GLN A 93 4.30 -7.08 -12.51
C GLN A 93 5.81 -7.18 -12.66
N LEU A 94 6.42 -6.16 -13.23
CA LEU A 94 7.87 -6.12 -13.41
C LEU A 94 8.46 -4.91 -12.68
N GLN A 95 9.51 -5.16 -11.90
CA GLN A 95 10.31 -4.17 -11.20
C GLN A 95 11.80 -4.46 -11.46
N GLY A 96 12.68 -3.52 -11.10
CA GLY A 96 14.14 -3.65 -11.20
C GLY A 96 14.73 -4.97 -10.66
N ASP A 97 14.06 -5.56 -9.68
CA ASP A 97 14.51 -6.66 -8.83
C ASP A 97 13.48 -7.79 -8.69
N ARG A 98 12.39 -7.77 -9.46
CA ARG A 98 11.27 -8.70 -9.25
C ARG A 98 10.39 -8.90 -10.47
N LEU A 99 9.89 -10.12 -10.62
CA LEU A 99 8.82 -10.49 -11.52
C LEU A 99 7.68 -11.16 -10.71
N LEU A 100 6.45 -10.67 -10.87
CA LEU A 100 5.25 -11.39 -10.44
C LEU A 100 4.32 -11.62 -11.62
N PHE A 101 3.54 -12.69 -11.53
CA PHE A 101 2.37 -12.93 -12.35
C PHE A 101 1.16 -13.11 -11.45
N ASN A 102 0.08 -12.36 -11.72
CA ASN A 102 -1.17 -12.49 -10.98
C ASN A 102 -2.30 -12.84 -11.94
N TRP A 103 -3.13 -13.80 -11.51
CA TRP A 103 -4.48 -13.98 -12.01
C TRP A 103 -5.46 -13.32 -11.03
N ARG A 104 -6.47 -12.59 -11.55
CA ARG A 104 -7.52 -11.92 -10.79
C ARG A 104 -8.88 -12.22 -11.42
N GLY A 105 -9.74 -12.98 -10.75
CA GLY A 105 -11.09 -13.32 -11.24
C GLY A 105 -12.14 -12.23 -11.05
N GLY A 106 -11.86 -11.22 -10.23
CA GLY A 106 -12.84 -10.23 -9.78
C GLY A 106 -13.27 -9.18 -10.81
N VAL A 107 -12.50 -8.93 -11.87
CA VAL A 107 -12.78 -7.81 -12.80
C VAL A 107 -13.90 -8.16 -13.78
N GLN A 108 -14.00 -9.43 -14.22
CA GLN A 108 -15.03 -9.87 -15.19
C GLN A 108 -15.74 -11.19 -14.81
N GLY A 109 -15.51 -11.71 -13.61
CA GLY A 109 -16.14 -12.97 -13.17
C GLY A 109 -15.59 -14.22 -13.85
N SER A 110 -14.37 -14.14 -14.40
CA SER A 110 -13.69 -15.28 -15.00
C SER A 110 -13.46 -16.39 -13.98
N PRO A 111 -13.69 -17.67 -14.34
CA PRO A 111 -13.47 -18.77 -13.44
C PRO A 111 -11.97 -18.91 -13.12
N TYR A 112 -11.67 -19.34 -11.90
CA TYR A 112 -10.30 -19.63 -11.48
C TYR A 112 -9.67 -20.70 -12.39
N PRO A 113 -8.57 -20.41 -13.10
CA PRO A 113 -7.95 -21.35 -14.04
C PRO A 113 -7.12 -22.43 -13.36
N HIS A 114 -7.16 -22.51 -12.03
CA HIS A 114 -6.32 -23.37 -11.20
C HIS A 114 -4.83 -22.98 -11.21
N PHE A 115 -4.12 -23.46 -10.19
CA PHE A 115 -2.77 -23.01 -9.89
C PHE A 115 -1.80 -23.40 -11.00
N GLU A 116 -1.98 -24.58 -11.57
CA GLU A 116 -1.14 -25.13 -12.62
C GLU A 116 -1.10 -24.22 -13.85
N THR A 117 -2.24 -23.62 -14.20
CA THR A 117 -2.32 -22.65 -15.30
C THR A 117 -1.62 -21.33 -14.95
N VAL A 118 -1.85 -20.81 -13.73
CA VAL A 118 -1.21 -19.58 -13.26
C VAL A 118 0.31 -19.74 -13.21
N TYR A 119 0.78 -20.90 -12.73
CA TYR A 119 2.19 -21.24 -12.64
C TYR A 119 2.83 -21.38 -14.03
N ALA A 120 2.15 -22.03 -14.99
CA ALA A 120 2.63 -22.13 -16.36
C ALA A 120 2.78 -20.75 -17.03
N GLU A 121 1.81 -19.85 -16.83
CA GLU A 121 1.89 -18.48 -17.33
C GLU A 121 3.03 -17.69 -16.67
N PHE A 122 3.23 -17.87 -15.36
CA PHE A 122 4.37 -17.31 -14.65
C PHE A 122 5.71 -17.81 -15.22
N THR A 123 5.87 -19.11 -15.42
CA THR A 123 7.10 -19.69 -16.00
C THR A 123 7.36 -19.15 -17.38
N ASN A 124 6.33 -19.06 -18.24
CA ASN A 124 6.48 -18.44 -19.57
C ASN A 124 6.94 -16.98 -19.47
N ALA A 125 6.38 -16.21 -18.52
CA ALA A 125 6.77 -14.82 -18.31
C ALA A 125 8.23 -14.69 -17.82
N LEU A 126 8.68 -15.62 -16.98
CA LEU A 126 10.05 -15.69 -16.49
C LEU A 126 11.03 -16.07 -17.60
N ASP A 127 10.73 -17.11 -18.38
CA ASP A 127 11.55 -17.55 -19.52
C ASP A 127 11.74 -16.42 -20.56
N GLU A 128 10.66 -15.66 -20.84
CA GLU A 128 10.71 -14.49 -21.71
C GLU A 128 11.63 -13.38 -21.14
N LEU A 129 11.63 -13.19 -19.82
CA LEU A 129 12.46 -12.20 -19.13
C LEU A 129 13.92 -12.64 -19.13
N GLU A 130 14.21 -13.90 -18.82
CA GLU A 130 15.55 -14.46 -18.83
C GLU A 130 16.16 -14.42 -20.23
N THR A 131 15.37 -14.75 -21.27
CA THR A 131 15.80 -14.65 -22.66
C THR A 131 16.16 -13.21 -23.05
N LEU A 132 15.37 -12.23 -22.57
CA LEU A 132 15.67 -10.82 -22.78
C LEU A 132 16.92 -10.39 -22.02
N ALA A 133 17.03 -10.76 -20.74
CA ALA A 133 18.14 -10.43 -19.87
C ALA A 133 19.46 -10.98 -20.43
N ALA A 134 19.47 -12.23 -20.89
CA ALA A 134 20.63 -12.85 -21.52
C ALA A 134 21.08 -12.11 -22.78
N ALA A 135 20.14 -11.62 -23.61
CA ALA A 135 20.46 -10.81 -24.79
C ALA A 135 21.10 -9.46 -24.44
N GLU A 136 20.77 -8.91 -23.27
CA GLU A 136 21.34 -7.68 -22.73
C GLU A 136 22.59 -7.93 -21.83
N GLY A 137 23.07 -9.18 -21.75
CA GLY A 137 24.24 -9.54 -20.95
C GLY A 137 24.01 -9.64 -19.44
N ILE A 138 22.74 -9.77 -19.01
CA ILE A 138 22.33 -9.91 -17.61
C ILE A 138 22.08 -11.39 -17.30
N THR A 139 22.88 -11.97 -16.39
CA THR A 139 22.78 -13.40 -16.01
C THR A 139 22.24 -13.63 -14.60
N ALA A 140 22.11 -12.58 -13.78
CA ALA A 140 21.78 -12.67 -12.36
C ALA A 140 20.32 -13.05 -12.04
N ILE A 141 19.40 -12.97 -13.01
CA ILE A 141 17.97 -13.22 -12.77
C ILE A 141 17.73 -14.68 -12.34
N ALA A 142 18.23 -15.64 -13.12
CA ALA A 142 18.07 -17.07 -12.83
C ALA A 142 19.03 -17.55 -11.74
N ALA A 143 20.25 -17.02 -11.72
CA ALA A 143 21.33 -17.48 -10.85
C ALA A 143 21.16 -17.02 -9.39
N ASP A 144 20.58 -15.84 -9.17
CA ASP A 144 20.57 -15.16 -7.87
C ASP A 144 19.15 -14.91 -7.33
N VAL A 145 18.19 -15.77 -7.65
CA VAL A 145 16.85 -15.72 -7.04
C VAL A 145 16.98 -15.84 -5.52
N ASN A 146 16.50 -14.83 -4.82
CA ASN A 146 16.67 -14.69 -3.37
C ASN A 146 15.36 -14.75 -2.57
N GLN A 147 14.22 -14.74 -3.25
CA GLN A 147 12.90 -14.93 -2.65
C GLN A 147 11.94 -15.47 -3.71
N CYS A 148 11.08 -16.42 -3.32
CA CYS A 148 9.94 -16.86 -4.10
C CYS A 148 8.66 -16.58 -3.30
N GLU A 149 7.58 -16.21 -3.97
CA GLU A 149 6.29 -15.95 -3.32
C GLU A 149 5.14 -16.61 -4.07
N VAL A 150 4.19 -17.14 -3.30
CA VAL A 150 2.89 -17.59 -3.80
C VAL A 150 1.83 -16.98 -2.88
N LEU A 151 0.90 -16.23 -3.47
CA LEU A 151 -0.17 -15.54 -2.76
C LEU A 151 -1.52 -16.07 -3.22
N TYR A 152 -2.42 -16.29 -2.25
CA TYR A 152 -3.83 -16.53 -2.49
C TYR A 152 -4.66 -15.47 -1.76
N VAL A 153 -5.55 -14.81 -2.48
CA VAL A 153 -6.52 -13.87 -1.91
C VAL A 153 -7.91 -14.48 -2.00
N ASN A 154 -8.54 -14.64 -0.84
CA ASN A 154 -9.89 -15.20 -0.70
C ASN A 154 -10.78 -14.19 0.04
N PRO A 155 -11.67 -13.45 -0.64
CA PRO A 155 -12.66 -12.61 0.02
C PRO A 155 -13.65 -13.45 0.83
N LEU A 156 -13.86 -13.09 2.09
CA LEU A 156 -14.91 -13.65 2.94
C LEU A 156 -16.09 -12.69 2.93
N LEU A 157 -17.14 -13.01 2.16
CA LEU A 157 -18.35 -12.21 2.08
C LEU A 157 -19.38 -12.70 3.11
N THR A 158 -19.75 -11.83 4.06
CA THR A 158 -20.71 -12.13 5.13
C THR A 158 -22.16 -11.83 4.78
N ALA A 159 -22.41 -11.04 3.73
CA ALA A 159 -23.75 -10.60 3.34
C ALA A 159 -24.75 -11.76 3.13
N ASN A 160 -24.27 -12.93 2.68
CA ASN A 160 -25.11 -14.09 2.38
C ASN A 160 -25.15 -15.13 3.51
N THR A 161 -24.42 -14.92 4.61
CA THR A 161 -24.33 -15.89 5.71
C THR A 161 -25.17 -15.49 6.92
N GLY A 162 -25.60 -14.22 7.00
CA GLY A 162 -26.28 -13.67 8.18
C GLY A 162 -25.37 -13.53 9.41
N VAL A 163 -24.07 -13.78 9.25
CA VAL A 163 -23.06 -13.61 10.30
C VAL A 163 -22.42 -12.23 10.11
N PRO A 164 -22.59 -11.27 11.03
CA PRO A 164 -21.96 -9.97 10.89
C PRO A 164 -20.44 -10.09 11.05
N LEU A 165 -19.68 -9.21 10.38
CA LEU A 165 -18.22 -9.16 10.53
C LEU A 165 -17.78 -8.77 11.96
N SER A 166 -18.66 -8.12 12.72
CA SER A 166 -18.47 -7.83 14.14
C SER A 166 -18.53 -9.07 15.04
N ALA A 167 -18.82 -10.24 14.46
CA ALA A 167 -18.81 -11.53 15.15
C ALA A 167 -17.73 -12.47 14.56
N PRO A 168 -16.44 -12.13 14.66
CA PRO A 168 -15.35 -12.95 14.14
C PRO A 168 -15.26 -14.34 14.77
N GLU A 169 -15.74 -14.53 16.00
CA GLU A 169 -15.86 -15.83 16.68
C GLU A 169 -16.75 -16.83 15.93
N LYS A 170 -17.69 -16.34 15.13
CA LYS A 170 -18.55 -17.18 14.26
C LYS A 170 -17.88 -17.55 12.95
N ILE A 171 -16.81 -16.86 12.57
CA ILE A 171 -16.06 -17.06 11.32
C ILE A 171 -14.76 -17.83 11.59
N PHE A 172 -14.06 -17.50 12.67
CA PHE A 172 -12.73 -18.03 13.02
C PHE A 172 -12.76 -18.76 14.36
N ARG A 173 -12.51 -20.08 14.31
CA ARG A 173 -12.45 -20.92 15.53
C ARG A 173 -11.37 -20.53 16.53
N VAL A 174 -10.36 -19.79 16.09
CA VAL A 174 -9.23 -19.35 16.93
C VAL A 174 -9.56 -18.08 17.73
N TRP A 175 -10.73 -17.48 17.50
CA TRP A 175 -11.13 -16.22 18.10
C TRP A 175 -12.07 -16.43 19.30
N SER A 176 -11.96 -15.56 20.31
CA SER A 176 -12.81 -15.58 21.51
C SER A 176 -13.03 -14.17 22.03
N ASP A 177 -14.24 -13.64 21.87
CA ASP A 177 -14.66 -12.31 22.34
C ASP A 177 -15.03 -12.27 23.83
N LYS A 178 -14.29 -13.00 24.67
CA LYS A 178 -14.38 -12.84 26.13
C LYS A 178 -13.58 -11.62 26.58
N LEU A 179 -13.90 -10.46 25.99
CA LEU A 179 -13.41 -9.18 26.45
C LEU A 179 -14.19 -8.82 27.74
N GLY A 180 -13.57 -8.04 28.64
CA GLY A 180 -14.17 -7.70 29.92
C GLY A 180 -15.51 -6.97 29.78
N VAL A 181 -16.24 -6.81 30.89
CA VAL A 181 -17.58 -6.15 30.95
C VAL A 181 -17.64 -4.73 30.35
N GLU A 182 -16.48 -4.13 30.11
CA GLU A 182 -16.27 -2.79 29.55
C GLU A 182 -16.31 -2.75 28.01
N TRP A 183 -16.29 -3.91 27.35
CA TRP A 183 -16.29 -4.05 25.88
C TRP A 183 -17.67 -4.54 25.41
N GLN A 184 -18.66 -3.65 25.47
CA GLN A 184 -20.06 -3.94 25.08
C GLN A 184 -20.38 -3.53 23.64
N GLU A 185 -19.58 -2.64 23.06
CA GLU A 185 -19.73 -2.21 21.67
C GLU A 185 -19.29 -3.32 20.71
N PRO A 186 -19.93 -3.43 19.53
CA PRO A 186 -19.53 -4.39 18.52
C PRO A 186 -18.12 -4.09 18.02
N LEU A 187 -17.35 -5.14 17.73
CA LEU A 187 -16.07 -5.00 17.04
C LEU A 187 -16.27 -4.17 15.75
N GLU A 188 -15.36 -3.24 15.46
CA GLU A 188 -15.41 -2.33 14.29
C GLU A 188 -14.41 -2.70 13.18
N ASP A 189 -13.22 -3.15 13.56
CA ASP A 189 -12.18 -3.58 12.62
C ASP A 189 -11.33 -4.69 13.23
N MET A 190 -10.82 -5.58 12.37
CA MET A 190 -9.94 -6.66 12.77
C MET A 190 -8.92 -6.96 11.68
N SER A 191 -7.64 -6.94 12.07
CA SER A 191 -6.52 -7.39 11.26
C SER A 191 -5.66 -8.34 12.08
N PHE A 192 -5.40 -9.54 11.54
CA PHE A 192 -4.45 -10.45 12.14
C PHE A 192 -3.62 -11.20 11.08
N THR A 193 -2.39 -11.49 11.46
CA THR A 193 -1.41 -12.20 10.63
C THR A 193 -0.89 -13.40 11.39
N LEU A 194 -1.07 -14.59 10.82
CA LEU A 194 -0.48 -15.84 11.31
C LEU A 194 0.72 -16.19 10.43
N ARG A 195 1.82 -16.61 11.05
CA ARG A 195 3.05 -17.00 10.35
C ARG A 195 3.49 -18.36 10.83
N TYR A 196 3.53 -19.33 9.94
CA TYR A 196 3.98 -20.69 10.21
C TYR A 196 5.29 -20.93 9.49
N ARG A 197 6.28 -21.46 10.21
CA ARG A 197 7.52 -21.94 9.61
C ARG A 197 7.26 -23.28 8.94
N LEU A 198 7.64 -23.40 7.67
CA LEU A 198 7.63 -24.65 6.94
C LEU A 198 9.02 -25.30 7.04
N ASN A 199 9.07 -26.50 7.61
CA ASN A 199 10.29 -27.27 7.74
C ASN A 199 10.27 -28.44 6.76
N GLY A 200 11.42 -28.74 6.16
CA GLY A 200 11.61 -29.91 5.31
C GLY A 200 11.68 -31.19 6.13
N GLU A 201 11.77 -32.33 5.45
CA GLU A 201 11.93 -33.64 6.11
C GLU A 201 13.22 -33.71 6.96
N ASP A 202 14.24 -32.93 6.60
CA ASP A 202 15.49 -32.79 7.34
C ASP A 202 15.40 -31.84 8.56
N GLY A 203 14.21 -31.31 8.83
CA GLY A 203 13.94 -30.38 9.94
C GLY A 203 14.42 -28.95 9.68
N LYS A 204 15.01 -28.65 8.52
CA LYS A 204 15.46 -27.29 8.19
C LYS A 204 14.30 -26.46 7.65
N PRO A 205 14.22 -25.16 8.02
CA PRO A 205 13.23 -24.28 7.41
C PRO A 205 13.52 -24.09 5.93
N PHE A 206 12.47 -24.17 5.10
CA PHE A 206 12.56 -23.86 3.67
C PHE A 206 11.58 -22.77 3.23
N GLY A 207 10.64 -22.37 4.09
CA GLY A 207 9.60 -21.42 3.72
C GLY A 207 8.83 -20.87 4.92
N MET A 208 8.09 -19.79 4.69
CA MET A 208 7.10 -19.26 5.62
C MET A 208 5.71 -19.28 4.99
N LEU A 209 4.75 -19.92 5.66
CA LEU A 209 3.33 -19.78 5.33
C LEU A 209 2.75 -18.61 6.12
N GLY A 210 2.47 -17.51 5.42
CA GLY A 210 1.71 -16.38 5.95
C GLY A 210 0.22 -16.55 5.68
N LYS A 211 -0.61 -16.36 6.71
CA LYS A 211 -2.05 -16.14 6.54
C LYS A 211 -2.40 -14.77 7.09
N VAL A 212 -2.76 -13.86 6.19
CA VAL A 212 -3.26 -12.53 6.55
C VAL A 212 -4.77 -12.55 6.40
N THR A 213 -5.47 -12.06 7.41
CA THR A 213 -6.92 -11.88 7.36
C THR A 213 -7.23 -10.45 7.76
N LEU A 214 -7.90 -9.74 6.86
CA LEU A 214 -8.38 -8.38 7.06
C LEU A 214 -9.90 -8.43 7.02
N GLY A 215 -10.55 -8.00 8.09
CA GLY A 215 -12.00 -7.90 8.20
C GLY A 215 -12.38 -6.46 8.51
N ARG A 216 -12.66 -5.67 7.48
CA ARG A 216 -13.20 -4.31 7.65
C ARG A 216 -14.71 -4.36 7.69
N ILE A 217 -15.31 -3.82 8.74
CA ILE A 217 -16.76 -3.80 8.87
C ILE A 217 -17.26 -2.57 8.12
N ILE A 218 -17.91 -2.80 6.98
CA ILE A 218 -18.66 -1.76 6.28
C ILE A 218 -20.09 -1.88 6.79
N THR A 219 -20.43 -1.16 7.87
CA THR A 219 -21.82 -1.02 8.30
C THR A 219 -22.53 -0.09 7.33
N SER A 220 -23.26 -0.65 6.37
CA SER A 220 -24.27 0.12 5.62
C SER A 220 -25.57 0.16 6.43
N SER A 221 -25.79 1.20 7.24
CA SER A 221 -27.14 1.65 7.61
C SER A 221 -27.15 3.03 8.27
N VAL A 222 -27.87 3.94 7.60
CA VAL A 222 -28.35 5.24 8.09
C VAL A 222 -29.27 5.05 9.31
N ALA A 223 -29.00 5.72 10.44
CA ALA A 223 -30.00 6.30 11.35
C ALA A 223 -29.33 7.20 12.42
N VAL A 224 -29.77 8.45 12.45
CA VAL A 224 -29.52 9.52 13.43
C VAL A 224 -29.98 9.15 14.84
N THR A 225 -29.22 9.48 15.89
CA THR A 225 -29.67 10.30 17.06
C THR A 225 -28.60 10.56 18.13
N SER A 226 -28.33 11.86 18.33
CA SER A 226 -28.09 12.64 19.56
C SER A 226 -26.94 12.33 20.54
N TRP A 227 -26.14 13.39 20.72
CA TRP A 227 -25.07 13.71 21.68
C TRP A 227 -25.51 13.84 23.16
N ASN A 228 -24.59 13.58 24.11
CA ASN A 228 -24.37 14.45 25.28
C ASN A 228 -23.00 14.17 25.96
N PRO A 229 -22.17 15.20 26.26
CA PRO A 229 -20.88 15.06 26.91
C PRO A 229 -21.00 15.39 28.41
N ASP A 230 -20.38 14.58 29.26
CA ASP A 230 -20.07 15.00 30.62
C ASP A 230 -18.95 14.13 31.20
N GLN A 231 -18.01 14.79 31.89
CA GLN A 231 -16.88 14.28 32.69
C GLN A 231 -15.59 13.99 31.89
N GLY A 232 -14.40 14.51 32.22
CA GLY A 232 -13.93 15.21 33.41
C GLY A 232 -12.41 14.94 33.53
N THR A 233 -11.62 16.01 33.57
CA THR A 233 -10.16 16.17 33.50
C THR A 233 -9.24 15.45 34.52
N LEU A 234 -7.92 15.46 34.20
CA LEU A 234 -6.67 15.37 35.02
C LEU A 234 -6.06 13.96 35.20
N GLY A 235 -4.76 13.66 35.07
CA GLY A 235 -3.51 14.42 34.88
C GLY A 235 -2.31 13.62 35.46
N SER A 236 -1.08 13.92 35.01
CA SER A 236 0.24 13.71 35.68
C SER A 236 1.08 12.41 35.47
N GLN A 237 2.08 12.52 34.57
CA GLN A 237 3.53 12.27 34.73
C GLN A 237 4.09 11.25 35.76
N ARG A 238 4.98 10.33 35.29
CA ARG A 238 6.46 10.38 35.52
C ARG A 238 7.25 9.25 34.82
N GLN A 239 8.46 9.63 34.41
CA GLN A 239 9.51 8.92 33.68
C GLN A 239 10.19 7.78 34.47
N SER A 240 10.74 6.76 33.77
CA SER A 240 12.20 6.52 33.74
C SER A 240 12.63 5.61 32.57
N LEU A 241 13.84 5.87 32.08
CA LEU A 241 14.53 5.33 30.90
C LEU A 241 15.45 4.15 31.24
N SER A 242 15.51 3.16 30.34
CA SER A 242 16.73 2.43 29.92
C SER A 242 16.41 1.61 28.64
N GLN A 243 16.67 2.10 27.42
CA GLN A 243 17.92 2.00 26.62
C GLN A 243 18.43 0.55 26.48
N GLN A 244 18.58 -0.08 25.31
CA GLN A 244 18.76 0.31 23.89
C GLN A 244 18.44 -0.91 22.99
N PRO A 245 18.12 -0.74 21.67
CA PRO A 245 19.13 -1.18 20.69
C PRO A 245 19.23 -0.34 19.39
N LEU A 246 20.49 -0.15 18.98
CA LEU A 246 21.04 -0.18 17.61
C LEU A 246 20.35 0.67 16.52
N THR A 247 20.74 1.95 16.50
CA THR A 247 21.00 2.81 15.33
C THR A 247 20.45 2.34 13.98
N ALA A 248 19.20 2.72 13.71
CA ALA A 248 18.75 3.10 12.38
C ALA A 248 19.59 4.29 11.89
N LEU A 249 19.97 4.29 10.62
CA LEU A 249 20.54 5.44 9.90
C LEU A 249 19.89 6.73 10.41
N ALA A 250 20.68 7.57 11.07
CA ALA A 250 20.19 8.79 11.67
C ALA A 250 19.75 9.75 10.55
N LEU A 251 18.45 9.78 10.24
CA LEU A 251 17.83 10.95 9.64
C LEU A 251 18.27 12.15 10.49
N GLU A 252 18.83 13.17 9.85
CA GLU A 252 19.27 14.38 10.56
C GLU A 252 18.11 14.92 11.40
N GLU A 253 18.40 15.38 12.61
CA GLU A 253 17.41 15.85 13.59
C GLU A 253 16.35 16.82 13.00
N PRO A 254 16.71 17.75 12.08
CA PRO A 254 15.72 18.64 11.44
C PRO A 254 14.69 17.90 10.57
N LEU A 255 15.09 16.81 9.89
CA LEU A 255 14.20 16.05 9.01
C LEU A 255 13.21 15.21 9.82
N ARG A 256 13.64 14.65 10.95
CA ARG A 256 12.76 13.91 11.87
C ARG A 256 11.63 14.78 12.40
N VAL A 257 11.96 16.00 12.83
CA VAL A 257 10.97 16.97 13.35
C VAL A 257 9.93 17.33 12.28
N LYS A 258 10.36 17.55 11.04
CA LYS A 258 9.44 17.87 9.92
C LYS A 258 8.49 16.73 9.58
N ILE A 259 8.97 15.48 9.63
CA ILE A 259 8.15 14.30 9.39
C ILE A 259 7.07 14.18 10.48
N GLU A 260 7.43 14.38 11.75
CA GLU A 260 6.45 14.34 12.84
C GLU A 260 5.44 15.48 12.74
N GLN A 261 5.85 16.69 12.33
CA GLN A 261 4.93 17.79 12.08
C GLN A 261 3.93 17.48 10.96
N PHE A 262 4.37 16.83 9.88
CA PHE A 262 3.47 16.41 8.81
C PHE A 262 2.49 15.31 9.28
N ARG A 263 2.95 14.38 10.10
CA ARG A 263 2.09 13.34 10.70
C ARG A 263 1.04 13.91 11.64
N GLU A 264 1.42 14.87 12.48
CA GLU A 264 0.47 15.58 13.35
C GLU A 264 -0.55 16.35 12.51
N ALA A 265 -0.13 17.07 11.46
CA ALA A 265 -1.06 17.76 10.57
C ALA A 265 -2.07 16.81 9.87
N LEU A 266 -1.63 15.60 9.51
CA LEU A 266 -2.54 14.56 8.99
C LEU A 266 -3.52 14.06 10.04
N ARG A 267 -3.10 13.92 11.30
CA ARG A 267 -3.98 13.53 12.41
C ARG A 267 -5.02 14.62 12.67
N ASP A 268 -4.60 15.87 12.74
CA ASP A 268 -5.49 17.03 12.92
C ASP A 268 -6.53 17.10 11.81
N ALA A 269 -6.14 16.80 10.56
CA ALA A 269 -7.07 16.77 9.43
C ALA A 269 -8.09 15.63 9.51
N LEU A 270 -7.72 14.48 10.08
CA LEU A 270 -8.65 13.38 10.34
C LEU A 270 -9.64 13.75 11.44
N GLU A 271 -9.17 14.33 12.55
CA GLU A 271 -10.04 14.82 13.63
C GLU A 271 -10.99 15.92 13.12
N LEU A 272 -10.52 16.83 12.27
CA LEU A 272 -11.36 17.85 11.64
C LEU A 272 -12.35 17.23 10.65
N SER A 273 -11.98 16.16 9.94
CA SER A 273 -12.92 15.41 9.10
C SER A 273 -14.07 14.85 9.94
N ASP A 274 -13.78 14.30 11.13
CA ASP A 274 -14.80 13.74 12.01
C ASP A 274 -15.79 14.81 12.50
N THR A 275 -15.31 16.02 12.78
CA THR A 275 -16.18 17.16 13.14
C THR A 275 -17.01 17.64 11.95
N MET A 276 -16.43 17.72 10.74
CA MET A 276 -17.18 18.06 9.52
C MET A 276 -18.28 17.04 9.19
N ILE A 277 -18.05 15.75 9.43
CA ILE A 277 -19.06 14.70 9.26
C ILE A 277 -20.17 14.88 10.30
N ALA A 278 -19.81 15.15 11.56
CA ALA A 278 -20.79 15.36 12.63
C ALA A 278 -21.73 16.55 12.36
N ASP A 279 -21.22 17.57 11.67
CA ASP A 279 -21.98 18.77 11.26
C ASP A 279 -22.69 18.61 9.88
N GLU A 280 -22.71 17.40 9.30
CA GLU A 280 -23.24 17.12 7.94
C GLU A 280 -22.62 18.01 6.83
N ALA A 281 -21.40 18.51 7.06
CA ALA A 281 -20.71 19.49 6.21
C ALA A 281 -19.70 18.86 5.22
N GLY A 282 -19.47 17.54 5.28
CA GLY A 282 -18.59 16.84 4.35
C GLY A 282 -18.62 15.31 4.47
N ASP A 283 -18.08 14.65 3.45
CA ASP A 283 -17.87 13.20 3.43
C ASP A 283 -16.62 12.79 4.22
N PRO A 284 -16.57 11.56 4.77
CA PRO A 284 -15.36 11.04 5.40
C PRO A 284 -14.19 10.97 4.43
N ILE A 285 -12.99 11.28 4.93
CA ILE A 285 -11.75 11.07 4.18
C ILE A 285 -11.66 9.61 3.74
N ASP A 286 -11.56 9.42 2.42
CA ASP A 286 -11.41 8.09 1.84
C ASP A 286 -9.98 7.56 2.07
N ASN A 287 -9.84 6.38 2.70
CA ASN A 287 -8.54 5.79 3.02
C ASN A 287 -7.62 5.63 1.79
N GLN A 288 -8.16 5.34 0.60
CA GLN A 288 -7.34 5.20 -0.60
C GLN A 288 -6.80 6.56 -1.05
N THR A 289 -7.62 7.61 -0.92
CA THR A 289 -7.24 9.00 -1.18
C THR A 289 -6.18 9.48 -0.20
N MET A 290 -6.29 9.12 1.08
CA MET A 290 -5.26 9.40 2.08
C MET A 290 -3.94 8.71 1.79
N ILE A 291 -3.97 7.41 1.50
CA ILE A 291 -2.76 6.64 1.13
C ILE A 291 -2.12 7.25 -0.12
N TYR A 292 -2.93 7.61 -1.12
CA TYR A 292 -2.45 8.24 -2.35
C TYR A 292 -1.80 9.61 -2.10
N ALA A 293 -2.38 10.44 -1.23
CA ALA A 293 -1.81 11.74 -0.85
C ALA A 293 -0.45 11.60 -0.18
N ILE A 294 -0.35 10.69 0.81
CA ILE A 294 0.91 10.40 1.51
C ILE A 294 1.97 9.90 0.52
N GLN A 295 1.64 8.89 -0.28
CA GLN A 295 2.57 8.31 -1.25
C GLN A 295 3.04 9.32 -2.31
N SER A 296 2.21 10.30 -2.66
CA SER A 296 2.54 11.31 -3.67
C SER A 296 3.40 12.44 -3.10
N LEU A 297 3.17 12.86 -1.85
CA LEU A 297 3.83 14.01 -1.25
C LEU A 297 5.08 13.66 -0.45
N GLU A 298 5.09 12.54 0.26
CA GLU A 298 6.17 12.17 1.18
C GLU A 298 7.56 12.16 0.50
N PRO A 299 7.73 11.63 -0.73
CA PRO A 299 9.02 11.71 -1.44
C PRO A 299 9.47 13.15 -1.75
N LEU A 300 8.51 14.05 -1.98
CA LEU A 300 8.77 15.46 -2.27
C LEU A 300 9.19 16.21 -1.00
N PHE A 301 8.52 15.95 0.13
CA PHE A 301 8.91 16.49 1.42
C PHE A 301 10.36 16.15 1.78
N MET A 302 10.73 14.88 1.60
CA MET A 302 12.08 14.41 1.89
C MET A 302 13.13 14.97 0.94
N SER A 303 12.88 14.94 -0.37
CA SER A 303 13.89 15.35 -1.35
C SER A 303 14.09 16.85 -1.42
N LEU A 304 13.03 17.63 -1.19
CA LEU A 304 13.06 19.09 -1.31
C LEU A 304 13.12 19.79 0.06
N ASN A 305 13.22 19.06 1.17
CA ASN A 305 13.29 19.61 2.53
C ASN A 305 12.19 20.67 2.80
N LEU A 306 10.99 20.44 2.26
CA LEU A 306 9.91 21.42 2.26
C LEU A 306 9.51 21.82 3.70
N PRO A 307 9.01 23.05 3.90
CA PRO A 307 8.29 23.36 5.13
C PRO A 307 7.03 22.49 5.23
N PRO A 308 6.58 22.10 6.44
CA PRO A 308 5.36 21.33 6.62
C PRO A 308 4.17 22.08 6.01
N PRO A 309 3.25 21.38 5.33
CA PRO A 309 2.08 22.00 4.72
C PRO A 309 1.00 22.21 5.80
N LEU A 310 0.05 23.09 5.52
CA LEU A 310 -1.26 22.99 6.14
C LEU A 310 -2.00 21.80 5.49
N VAL A 311 -2.55 20.89 6.28
CA VAL A 311 -3.35 19.76 5.77
C VAL A 311 -4.80 19.96 6.21
N LEU A 312 -5.73 19.85 5.27
CA LEU A 312 -7.15 20.09 5.52
C LEU A 312 -8.01 18.97 4.90
N PRO A 313 -9.06 18.49 5.59
CA PRO A 313 -10.11 17.70 4.97
C PRO A 313 -10.85 18.53 3.92
N LEU A 314 -11.26 17.90 2.83
CA LEU A 314 -12.13 18.50 1.82
C LEU A 314 -13.55 17.97 2.00
N GLN A 315 -14.56 18.80 1.69
CA GLN A 315 -15.98 18.45 1.80
C GLN A 315 -16.37 17.17 1.02
N ASN A 316 -15.61 16.81 -0.01
CA ASN A 316 -15.86 15.63 -0.84
C ASN A 316 -15.07 14.38 -0.39
N GLY A 317 -14.62 14.32 0.86
CA GLY A 317 -13.84 13.20 1.40
C GLY A 317 -12.41 13.12 0.85
N GLY A 318 -11.92 14.23 0.30
CA GLY A 318 -10.54 14.40 -0.16
C GLY A 318 -9.64 15.05 0.89
N ILE A 319 -8.37 15.26 0.52
CA ILE A 319 -7.38 15.93 1.36
C ILE A 319 -6.77 17.11 0.59
N GLY A 320 -6.76 18.28 1.20
CA GLY A 320 -6.03 19.46 0.76
C GLY A 320 -4.70 19.57 1.47
N THR A 321 -3.65 19.94 0.74
CA THR A 321 -2.36 20.36 1.32
C THR A 321 -1.95 21.71 0.75
N GLU A 322 -1.60 22.65 1.61
CA GLU A 322 -1.38 24.04 1.22
C GLU A 322 -0.05 24.60 1.76
N TRP A 323 0.59 25.44 0.94
CA TRP A 323 1.75 26.25 1.31
C TRP A 323 1.51 27.69 0.89
N HIS A 324 1.53 28.59 1.88
CA HIS A 324 1.35 30.03 1.72
C HIS A 324 2.57 30.78 2.25
N THR A 325 3.76 30.42 1.75
CA THR A 325 5.03 30.94 2.25
C THR A 325 5.96 31.32 1.10
N SER A 326 6.94 32.19 1.37
CA SER A 326 7.97 32.59 0.40
C SER A 326 7.42 33.17 -0.92
N GLY A 327 6.27 33.86 -0.85
CA GLY A 327 5.59 34.44 -2.01
C GLY A 327 4.93 33.42 -2.94
N MET A 328 4.82 32.17 -2.51
CA MET A 328 4.15 31.08 -3.22
C MET A 328 2.80 30.79 -2.56
N ASN A 329 1.79 30.53 -3.39
CA ASN A 329 0.53 29.89 -3.01
C ASN A 329 0.43 28.57 -3.76
N ILE A 330 0.62 27.46 -3.06
CA ILE A 330 0.56 26.10 -3.61
C ILE A 330 -0.54 25.35 -2.87
N GLU A 331 -1.61 25.00 -3.56
CA GLU A 331 -2.67 24.14 -3.03
C GLU A 331 -2.75 22.86 -3.87
N LEU A 332 -2.67 21.71 -3.20
CA LEU A 332 -2.87 20.40 -3.82
C LEU A 332 -4.08 19.74 -3.19
N ARG A 333 -5.05 19.37 -4.02
CA ARG A 333 -6.31 18.75 -3.58
C ARG A 333 -6.36 17.33 -4.11
N PHE A 334 -6.13 16.36 -3.24
CA PHE A 334 -6.24 14.93 -3.49
C PHE A 334 -7.71 14.53 -3.41
N ARG A 335 -8.24 14.03 -4.53
CA ARG A 335 -9.66 13.71 -4.70
C ARG A 335 -9.83 12.25 -5.08
N LYS A 336 -10.99 11.69 -4.72
CA LYS A 336 -11.36 10.34 -5.08
C LYS A 336 -11.82 10.24 -6.54
N PRO A 337 -11.44 9.19 -7.29
CA PRO A 337 -10.33 8.25 -7.04
C PRO A 337 -9.03 8.74 -7.70
N TYR A 338 -7.91 8.70 -6.96
CA TYR A 338 -6.53 8.93 -7.46
C TYR A 338 -6.36 10.16 -8.34
N ASP A 339 -7.00 11.27 -7.96
CA ASP A 339 -6.92 12.51 -8.71
C ASP A 339 -6.28 13.62 -7.88
N VAL A 340 -5.55 14.52 -8.53
CA VAL A 340 -4.97 15.69 -7.89
C VAL A 340 -5.36 16.92 -8.69
N TYR A 341 -5.87 17.92 -8.00
CA TYR A 341 -6.09 19.25 -8.56
C TYR A 341 -5.12 20.22 -7.89
N ALA A 342 -4.35 20.95 -8.70
CA ALA A 342 -3.35 21.89 -8.22
C ALA A 342 -3.77 23.34 -8.52
N VAL A 343 -3.53 24.22 -7.55
CA VAL A 343 -3.60 25.68 -7.68
C VAL A 343 -2.22 26.21 -7.31
N LEU A 344 -1.52 26.80 -8.29
CA LEU A 344 -0.16 27.29 -8.14
C LEU A 344 -0.14 28.76 -8.53
N GLU A 345 0.27 29.63 -7.61
CA GLU A 345 0.50 31.05 -7.87
C GLU A 345 1.85 31.47 -7.27
N ASP A 346 2.57 32.35 -7.97
CA ASP A 346 3.86 32.87 -7.55
C ASP A 346 3.91 34.40 -7.75
N ALA A 347 4.09 35.13 -6.65
CA ALA A 347 4.19 36.58 -6.66
C ALA A 347 5.46 37.10 -7.36
N GLN A 348 6.51 36.28 -7.46
CA GLN A 348 7.78 36.64 -8.10
C GLN A 348 7.84 36.23 -9.58
N GLY A 349 6.86 35.47 -10.06
CA GLY A 349 6.73 35.07 -11.46
C GLY A 349 7.77 34.05 -11.96
N ALA A 350 8.47 33.35 -11.06
CA ALA A 350 9.37 32.25 -11.42
C ALA A 350 8.60 30.98 -11.83
N VAL A 351 7.41 30.78 -11.25
CA VAL A 351 6.51 29.67 -11.60
C VAL A 351 5.26 30.21 -12.29
N PRO A 352 4.91 29.74 -13.50
CA PRO A 352 3.68 30.15 -14.17
C PRO A 352 2.43 29.77 -13.36
N PRO A 353 1.39 30.62 -13.34
CA PRO A 353 0.15 30.28 -12.63
C PRO A 353 -0.50 29.04 -13.25
N TYR A 354 -0.95 28.11 -12.41
CA TYR A 354 -1.54 26.85 -12.85
C TYR A 354 -2.75 26.47 -12.01
N HIS A 355 -3.89 26.28 -12.68
CA HIS A 355 -5.16 25.91 -12.04
C HIS A 355 -5.73 24.74 -12.84
N GLY A 356 -5.52 23.52 -12.35
CA GLY A 356 -5.92 22.36 -13.13
C GLY A 356 -5.58 21.01 -12.51
N ARG A 357 -5.98 19.98 -13.23
CA ARG A 357 -5.74 18.58 -12.87
C ARG A 357 -4.26 18.24 -13.06
N ASP A 358 -3.60 17.67 -12.05
CA ASP A 358 -2.17 17.33 -12.06
C ASP A 358 -1.91 15.96 -11.40
N PRO A 359 -2.45 14.85 -11.96
CA PRO A 359 -2.46 13.53 -11.31
C PRO A 359 -1.06 12.89 -11.17
N HIS A 360 -0.04 13.48 -11.79
CA HIS A 360 1.35 13.05 -11.72
C HIS A 360 2.27 14.10 -11.08
N LEU A 361 1.70 15.15 -10.49
CA LEU A 361 2.40 16.25 -9.83
C LEU A 361 3.47 16.92 -10.73
N VAL A 362 3.27 16.97 -12.04
CA VAL A 362 4.26 17.52 -12.98
C VAL A 362 4.42 19.02 -12.76
N GLN A 363 3.31 19.75 -12.67
CA GLN A 363 3.32 21.19 -12.42
C GLN A 363 3.65 21.49 -10.96
N SER A 364 3.05 20.71 -10.07
CA SER A 364 3.22 20.82 -8.62
C SER A 364 4.68 20.64 -8.19
N ARG A 365 5.43 19.72 -8.81
CA ARG A 365 6.87 19.53 -8.55
C ARG A 365 7.68 20.78 -8.85
N SER A 366 7.40 21.47 -9.95
CA SER A 366 8.12 22.71 -10.31
C SER A 366 7.91 23.79 -9.25
N ALA A 367 6.67 23.97 -8.78
CA ALA A 367 6.35 24.93 -7.73
C ALA A 367 6.98 24.57 -6.38
N LEU A 368 6.95 23.29 -5.99
CA LEU A 368 7.54 22.82 -4.74
C LEU A 368 9.08 22.93 -4.75
N CYS A 369 9.73 22.68 -5.89
CA CYS A 369 11.18 22.92 -6.04
C CYS A 369 11.54 24.39 -5.81
N GLU A 370 10.76 25.31 -6.39
CA GLU A 370 10.96 26.75 -6.19
C GLU A 370 10.72 27.16 -4.72
N LEU A 371 9.65 26.65 -4.11
CA LEU A 371 9.35 26.88 -2.69
C LEU A 371 10.51 26.42 -1.80
N SER A 372 11.09 25.25 -2.09
CA SER A 372 12.27 24.73 -1.40
C SER A 372 13.47 25.66 -1.52
N ALA A 373 13.79 26.09 -2.75
CA ALA A 373 14.92 26.99 -3.01
C ALA A 373 14.80 28.30 -2.23
N ARG A 374 13.60 28.87 -2.15
CA ARG A 374 13.33 30.11 -1.39
C ARG A 374 13.28 29.93 0.12
N SER A 375 13.02 28.72 0.59
CA SER A 375 12.97 28.41 2.03
C SER A 375 14.36 28.08 2.60
N ALA A 376 15.35 27.85 1.74
CA ALA A 376 16.73 27.51 2.10
C ALA A 376 17.70 28.72 2.05
N GLY A 377 17.33 29.80 1.34
CA GLY A 377 18.05 31.09 1.32
C GLY A 377 17.42 32.08 2.28
#